data_AF-F3GNR4-F1
#
_entry.id   AF-F3GNR4-F1
#
_cell.length_a   1.000
_cell.length_b   1.000
_cell.length_c   1.000
_cell.angle_alpha   90.00
_cell.angle_beta   90.00
_cell.angle_gamma   90.00
#
_symmetry.space_group_name_H-M   'P 1'
#
loop_
_entity.id
_entity.type
_entity.pdbx_description
1 polymer ?
#
loop_
_entity_poly.entity_id
_entity_poly.type
_entity_poly.pdbx_seq_one_letter_code
_entity_poly.pdbx_strand_id
1 'polypeptide(L)'
;GVTVQGKIVKDLQVDTLLPPSIERFPWAGHMGLRMLSQVVAEVESSASCLVFTNTRAQSEIWYQALLEARPDWAGLIALHH
;
A
#
# COMPACT_ATOMS: atom_id res chain seq x y z
N GLY A 1 -32.01 13.96 -12.66
CA GLY A 1 -30.53 13.94 -12.74
C GLY A 1 -30.11 12.82 -13.66
N VAL A 2 -29.01 13.00 -14.40
CA VAL A 2 -28.47 11.96 -15.32
C VAL A 2 -27.42 11.16 -14.57
N THR A 3 -27.61 9.85 -14.50
CA THR A 3 -26.65 8.92 -13.91
C THR A 3 -25.55 8.63 -14.93
N VAL A 4 -24.32 9.06 -14.65
CA VAL A 4 -23.14 8.66 -15.43
C VAL A 4 -22.59 7.38 -14.80
N GLN A 5 -22.69 6.25 -15.50
CA GLN A 5 -22.08 4.98 -15.10
C GLN A 5 -21.05 4.55 -16.14
N GLY A 6 -19.79 4.49 -15.75
CA GLY A 6 -18.72 3.90 -16.56
C GLY A 6 -18.81 2.38 -16.51
N LYS A 7 -19.52 1.77 -17.46
CA LYS A 7 -19.63 0.30 -17.56
C LYS A 7 -18.39 -0.27 -18.27
N ILE A 8 -17.21 -0.08 -17.68
CA ILE A 8 -15.97 -0.69 -18.13
C ILE A 8 -15.77 -1.97 -17.32
N VAL A 9 -15.89 -3.12 -17.99
CA VAL A 9 -15.54 -4.42 -17.39
C VAL A 9 -14.03 -4.48 -17.31
N LYS A 10 -13.48 -4.37 -16.10
CA LYS A 10 -12.05 -4.58 -15.81
C LYS A 10 -11.88 -5.97 -15.21
N ASP A 11 -10.84 -6.67 -15.62
CA ASP A 11 -10.43 -7.90 -14.93
C ASP A 11 -10.01 -7.53 -13.50
N LEU A 12 -10.69 -8.10 -12.51
CA LEU A 12 -10.49 -7.79 -11.09
C LEU A 12 -9.80 -8.97 -10.44
N GLN A 13 -8.55 -8.77 -10.05
CA GLN A 13 -7.77 -9.73 -9.29
C GLN A 13 -7.71 -9.30 -7.83
N VAL A 14 -7.97 -10.24 -6.92
CA VAL A 14 -7.88 -10.04 -5.48
C VAL A 14 -6.97 -11.12 -4.94
N ASP A 15 -5.86 -10.70 -4.35
CA ASP A 15 -4.86 -11.58 -3.76
C ASP A 15 -4.42 -11.06 -2.39
N THR A 16 -3.39 -11.68 -1.82
CA THR A 16 -2.88 -11.32 -0.49
C THR A 16 -1.37 -11.50 -0.47
N LEU A 17 -0.65 -10.45 -0.12
CA LEU A 17 0.78 -10.52 0.16
C LEU A 17 1.01 -11.29 1.47
N LEU A 18 1.67 -12.44 1.36
CA LEU A 18 2.01 -13.27 2.52
C LEU A 18 3.41 -12.94 3.04
N PRO A 19 3.63 -12.97 4.37
CA PRO A 19 4.97 -12.83 4.92
C PRO A 19 5.83 -14.04 4.56
N PRO A 20 7.17 -13.88 4.44
CA PRO A 20 8.09 -14.98 4.13
C PRO A 20 8.12 -16.05 5.22
N SER A 21 7.78 -15.70 6.46
CA SER A 21 7.61 -16.64 7.57
C SER A 21 6.42 -16.22 8.44
N ILE A 22 5.70 -17.22 8.96
CA ILE A 22 4.60 -17.01 9.90
C ILE A 22 5.18 -17.06 11.31
N GLU A 23 5.33 -15.90 11.94
CA GLU A 23 5.69 -15.81 13.35
C GLU A 23 4.47 -15.96 14.26
N ARG A 24 4.70 -16.35 15.52
CA ARG A 24 3.64 -16.62 16.50
C ARG A 24 2.83 -15.36 16.90
N PHE A 25 3.36 -14.17 16.61
CA PHE A 25 2.72 -12.86 16.85
C PHE A 25 3.01 -11.87 15.70
N PRO A 26 2.42 -12.07 14.51
CA PRO A 26 2.79 -11.33 13.31
C PRO A 26 2.45 -9.83 13.37
N TRP A 27 1.60 -9.41 14.32
CA TRP A 27 1.05 -8.05 14.41
C TRP A 27 1.42 -7.29 15.69
N ALA A 28 2.24 -7.86 16.58
CA ALA A 28 2.59 -7.23 17.85
C ALA A 28 3.43 -5.96 17.61
N GLY A 29 2.78 -4.80 17.55
CA GLY A 29 3.41 -3.47 17.63
C GLY A 29 4.07 -2.92 16.36
N HIS A 30 4.15 -3.68 15.26
CA HIS A 30 4.90 -3.25 14.07
C HIS A 30 4.07 -2.54 12.98
N MET A 31 2.76 -2.33 13.20
CA MET A 31 1.85 -1.61 12.28
C MET A 31 1.91 -2.08 10.80
N GLY A 32 2.32 -3.34 10.57
CA GLY A 32 2.49 -3.93 9.24
C GLY A 32 3.84 -3.64 8.56
N LEU A 33 4.70 -2.77 9.09
CA LEU A 33 5.96 -2.36 8.45
C LEU A 33 6.99 -3.50 8.26
N ARG A 34 6.79 -4.64 8.91
CA ARG A 34 7.54 -5.88 8.59
C ARG A 34 7.37 -6.31 7.13
N MET A 35 6.30 -5.87 6.46
CA MET A 35 6.02 -6.13 5.05
C MET A 35 6.54 -5.01 4.12
N LEU A 36 7.26 -4.01 4.63
CA LEU A 36 7.67 -2.83 3.85
C LEU A 36 8.37 -3.21 2.55
N SER A 37 9.33 -4.13 2.59
CA SER A 37 10.05 -4.59 1.38
C SER A 37 9.11 -5.19 0.33
N GLN A 38 8.13 -5.99 0.76
CA GLN A 38 7.17 -6.63 -0.14
C GLN A 38 6.21 -5.60 -0.74
N VAL A 39 5.75 -4.63 0.07
CA VAL A 39 4.89 -3.55 -0.40
C VAL A 39 5.64 -2.66 -1.40
N VAL A 40 6.90 -2.31 -1.15
CA VAL A 40 7.72 -1.53 -2.09
C VAL A 40 7.85 -2.26 -3.43
N ALA A 41 8.13 -3.56 -3.41
CA ALA A 41 8.24 -4.36 -4.63
C ALA A 41 6.91 -4.40 -5.42
N GLU A 42 5.78 -4.58 -4.72
CA GLU A 42 4.46 -4.61 -5.35
C GLU A 42 4.11 -3.26 -5.99
N VAL A 43 4.34 -2.16 -5.27
CA VAL A 43 4.08 -0.80 -5.75
C VAL A 43 4.96 -0.47 -6.97
N GLU A 44 6.25 -0.80 -6.95
CA GLU A 44 7.16 -0.57 -8.09
C GLU A 44 6.75 -1.36 -9.34
N SER A 45 6.17 -2.55 -9.17
CA SER A 45 5.69 -3.37 -10.28
C SER A 45 4.41 -2.83 -10.94
N SER A 46 3.73 -1.90 -10.26
CA SER A 46 2.45 -1.33 -10.67
C SER A 46 2.64 0.00 -11.41
N ALA A 47 1.95 0.17 -12.56
CA ALA A 47 1.97 1.44 -13.29
C ALA A 47 1.32 2.60 -12.52
N SER A 48 0.31 2.30 -11.70
CA SER A 48 -0.25 3.20 -10.70
C SER A 48 -0.86 2.39 -9.56
N CYS A 49 -0.82 2.92 -8.34
CA CYS A 49 -1.26 2.22 -7.14
C CYS A 49 -1.94 3.20 -6.16
N LEU A 50 -2.91 2.69 -5.39
CA LEU A 50 -3.46 3.34 -4.21
C LEU A 50 -3.26 2.42 -3.01
N VAL A 51 -2.58 2.92 -1.98
CA VAL A 51 -2.35 2.18 -0.73
C VAL A 51 -3.29 2.72 0.34
N PHE A 52 -4.12 1.84 0.90
CA PHE A 52 -5.01 2.18 2.00
C PHE A 52 -4.45 1.63 3.32
N THR A 53 -4.56 2.42 4.38
CA THR A 53 -4.28 1.96 5.74
C THR A 53 -5.49 2.22 6.64
N ASN A 54 -5.54 1.58 7.81
CA ASN A 54 -6.74 1.61 8.65
C ASN A 54 -6.93 2.95 9.38
N THR A 55 -5.85 3.71 9.59
CA THR A 55 -5.90 4.98 10.32
C THR A 55 -5.00 6.02 9.69
N ARG A 56 -5.31 7.29 9.92
CA ARG A 56 -4.46 8.41 9.53
C ARG A 56 -3.00 8.23 9.97
N ALA A 57 -2.80 7.86 11.24
CA ALA A 57 -1.46 7.66 11.79
C ALA A 57 -0.70 6.54 11.05
N GLN A 58 -1.38 5.44 10.69
CA GLN A 58 -0.77 4.40 9.87
C GLN A 58 -0.38 4.93 8.50
N SER A 59 -1.23 5.72 7.84
CA SER A 59 -0.91 6.32 6.54
C SER A 59 0.32 7.23 6.63
N GLU A 60 0.43 8.07 7.66
CA GLU A 60 1.59 8.93 7.89
C GLU A 60 2.88 8.12 8.13
N ILE A 61 2.82 7.08 8.96
CA ILE A 61 3.95 6.19 9.25
C ILE A 61 4.40 5.43 7.99
N TRP A 62 3.46 4.88 7.22
CA TRP A 62 3.77 4.19 5.98
C TRP A 62 4.36 5.14 4.94
N TYR A 63 3.86 6.36 4.81
CA TYR A 63 4.42 7.37 3.90
C TYR A 63 5.88 7.67 4.22
N GLN A 64 6.22 7.88 5.49
CA GLN A 64 7.61 8.10 5.91
C GLN A 64 8.48 6.85 5.64
N ALA A 65 8.02 5.66 6.02
CA ALA A 65 8.76 4.42 5.80
C ALA A 65 9.01 4.12 4.32
N LEU A 66 8.05 4.42 3.44
CA LEU A 66 8.21 4.27 1.99
C LEU A 66 9.23 5.26 1.44
N LEU A 67 9.21 6.53 1.87
CA LEU A 67 10.22 7.51 1.47
C LEU A 67 11.62 7.17 1.99
N GLU A 68 11.74 6.64 3.21
CA GLU A 68 13.01 6.18 3.76
C GLU A 68 13.57 5.00 2.96
N ALA A 69 12.72 4.04 2.58
CA ALA A 69 13.12 2.89 1.77
C ALA A 69 13.40 3.24 0.30
N ARG A 70 12.68 4.25 -0.24
CA ARG A 70 12.78 4.73 -1.63
C ARG A 70 12.86 6.26 -1.68
N PRO A 71 14.01 6.85 -1.35
CA PRO A 71 14.17 8.31 -1.38
C PRO A 71 13.92 8.93 -2.75
N ASP A 72 14.13 8.16 -3.82
CA ASP A 72 13.86 8.53 -5.21
C ASP A 72 12.36 8.72 -5.52
N TRP A 73 11.47 8.22 -4.66
CA TRP A 73 10.03 8.46 -4.76
C TRP A 73 9.58 9.81 -4.19
N ALA A 74 10.49 10.60 -3.61
CA ALA A 74 10.18 11.94 -3.13
C ALA A 74 9.56 12.79 -4.26
N GLY A 75 8.33 13.28 -4.04
CA GLY A 75 7.57 14.04 -5.02
C GLY A 75 6.83 13.21 -6.08
N LEU A 76 7.04 11.89 -6.13
CA LEU A 76 6.28 10.95 -6.97
C LEU A 76 5.07 10.37 -6.23
N ILE A 77 5.21 10.11 -4.94
CA ILE A 77 4.12 9.66 -4.07
C ILE A 77 3.51 10.83 -3.29
N ALA A 78 2.24 10.70 -2.94
CA ALA A 78 1.50 11.68 -2.16
C ALA A 78 0.66 10.99 -1.09
N LEU A 79 0.38 11.72 -0.01
CA LEU A 79 -0.49 11.28 1.08
C LEU A 79 -1.80 12.08 1.05
N HIS A 80 -2.92 11.39 1.21
CA HIS A 80 -4.25 11.99 1.29
C HIS A 80 -5.03 11.39 2.48
N HIS A 81 -5.95 12.16 3.08
CA HIS A 81 -6.76 11.77 4.24
C HIS A 81 -8.25 11.87 3.92
#